data_AF-A0A429AEU6-F1
#
_entry.id   AF-A0A429AEU6-F1
#
_cell.length_a   1.000
_cell.length_b   1.000
_cell.length_c   1.000
_cell.angle_alpha   90.00
_cell.angle_beta   90.00
_cell.angle_gamma   90.00
#
_symmetry.space_group_name_H-M   'P 1'
#
loop_
_entity.id
_entity.type
_entity.pdbx_description
1 polymer ?
#
loop_
_entity_poly.entity_id
_entity_poly.type
_entity_poly.pdbx_seq_one_letter_code
_entity_poly.pdbx_strand_id
1 'polypeptide(L)'
;MNRFDCHRAHGPYAGVAGFLAAIAADRPRLAARHQIELYAIVPSLDRTARPAAEEEPIRFHPARRTACLAYGAAEFAASWAGTLRRPVTVTFDHVADADETTAELLDTLLPRIAGTPLSLDLRDDGPDAPPPLPSAPDAVRAAIGDSLARGFYHHAARVAAHGRTVVTPDGDLRQWWACTTGLATALAALDRAGEALELYDEARAATDDPKINMSAAYATAMLYARHLSAADQDPAQARHWLEQALRLAEHVDDPRHQVISTVFYEQGLALLDAKSGAPAQALRLIDDGLARLTAALAPGEHPQHLARLRHNRAQVHLALGDPERALADLDTVIDHDPGNCEYYVDRAALHRAAGRVQSAIKDYGTAIRLGPHLPEAYYNRAVLHLERGRDDRAREDLEHVLAIDPGHLDARIALVNAHLERGALDAAERDALAGLALAPKEPALLCTLGLIRSERGEPAEDLFTQALEGDQTLVEAWTNRAAVRFERGEVAAAVADLDRAVALSPAPEPRYNRGTALARLGRWEEAARDFTDALAQPGLDRALRRDLRAELTRCRRALSG
;
A
#
# COMPACT_ATOMS: atom_id res chain seq x y z
N MET A 1 -0.89 -25.50 26.25
CA MET A 1 -0.89 -24.26 27.04
C MET A 1 -1.86 -23.34 26.32
N ASN A 2 -2.98 -22.99 26.97
CA ASN A 2 -4.10 -22.30 26.30
C ASN A 2 -4.30 -20.88 26.86
N ARG A 3 -3.30 -20.32 27.50
CA ARG A 3 -3.35 -19.00 28.13
C ARG A 3 -2.07 -18.25 27.79
N PHE A 4 -2.20 -17.00 27.33
CA PHE A 4 -1.10 -16.17 26.82
C PHE A 4 -1.24 -14.74 27.34
N ASP A 5 -0.13 -14.13 27.73
CA ASP A 5 -0.07 -12.76 28.25
C ASP A 5 0.25 -11.75 27.14
N CYS A 6 -0.66 -10.83 26.87
CA CYS A 6 -0.54 -9.82 25.80
C CYS A 6 0.12 -8.51 26.25
N HIS A 7 0.57 -8.38 27.51
CA HIS A 7 1.07 -7.12 28.02
C HIS A 7 2.25 -6.57 27.18
N ARG A 8 2.14 -5.31 26.71
CA ARG A 8 3.10 -4.66 25.77
C ARG A 8 4.57 -4.60 26.19
N ALA A 9 4.86 -4.83 27.46
CA ALA A 9 6.22 -4.90 27.99
C ALA A 9 6.98 -6.15 27.50
N HIS A 10 6.28 -7.20 27.07
CA HIS A 10 6.88 -8.38 26.47
C HIS A 10 7.33 -8.16 25.01
N GLY A 11 7.06 -6.98 24.45
CA GLY A 11 7.46 -6.59 23.11
C GLY A 11 6.39 -6.82 22.03
N PRO A 12 6.80 -6.77 20.75
CA PRO A 12 5.93 -6.99 19.61
C PRO A 12 5.24 -8.34 19.65
N TYR A 13 3.94 -8.37 19.32
CA TYR A 13 3.11 -9.56 19.24
C TYR A 13 3.10 -10.37 20.55
N ALA A 14 3.18 -9.68 21.70
CA ALA A 14 3.07 -10.28 23.02
C ALA A 14 1.83 -11.20 23.11
N GLY A 15 2.00 -12.38 23.71
CA GLY A 15 0.96 -13.39 23.84
C GLY A 15 0.65 -14.13 22.53
N VAL A 16 0.33 -13.40 21.45
CA VAL A 16 -0.02 -13.98 20.15
C VAL A 16 1.17 -14.69 19.49
N ALA A 17 2.40 -14.24 19.67
CA ALA A 17 3.60 -14.95 19.22
C ALA A 17 3.71 -16.35 19.86
N GLY A 18 3.44 -16.45 21.17
CA GLY A 18 3.42 -17.73 21.89
C GLY A 18 2.31 -18.66 21.39
N PHE A 19 1.14 -18.10 21.10
CA PHE A 19 0.02 -18.83 20.50
C PHE A 19 0.37 -19.39 19.11
N LEU A 20 0.93 -18.56 18.23
CA LEU A 20 1.36 -18.98 16.90
C LEU A 20 2.46 -20.06 16.97
N ALA A 21 3.42 -19.90 17.89
CA ALA A 21 4.48 -20.89 18.12
C ALA A 21 3.91 -22.26 18.51
N ALA A 22 2.90 -22.28 19.38
CA ALA A 22 2.24 -23.52 19.80
C ALA A 22 1.53 -24.22 18.62
N ILE A 23 0.85 -23.45 17.76
CA ILE A 23 0.24 -24.00 16.54
C ILE A 23 1.33 -24.52 15.58
N ALA A 24 2.40 -23.75 15.38
CA ALA A 24 3.48 -24.12 14.45
C ALA A 24 4.18 -25.42 14.86
N ALA A 25 4.35 -25.64 16.17
CA ALA A 25 4.88 -26.88 16.71
C ALA A 25 3.95 -28.08 16.46
N ASP A 26 2.63 -27.91 16.58
CA ASP A 26 1.64 -28.96 16.29
C ASP A 26 1.49 -29.23 14.79
N ARG A 27 1.55 -28.19 13.96
CA ARG A 27 1.27 -28.23 12.52
C ARG A 27 2.43 -27.69 11.66
N PRO A 28 3.59 -28.38 11.62
CA PRO A 28 4.77 -27.89 10.91
C PRO A 28 4.56 -27.74 9.39
N ARG A 29 3.72 -28.60 8.77
CA ARG A 29 3.38 -28.48 7.34
C ARG A 29 2.52 -27.27 7.01
N LEU A 30 1.67 -26.86 7.94
CA LEU A 30 0.88 -25.64 7.79
C LEU A 30 1.79 -24.43 8.00
N ALA A 31 2.62 -24.45 9.06
CA ALA A 31 3.58 -23.39 9.35
C ALA A 31 4.56 -23.14 8.19
N ALA A 32 4.97 -24.19 7.47
CA ALA A 32 5.84 -24.08 6.30
C ALA A 32 5.26 -23.21 5.17
N ARG A 33 3.94 -23.00 5.12
CA ARG A 33 3.28 -22.14 4.12
C ARG A 33 3.22 -20.66 4.54
N HIS A 34 3.50 -20.40 5.81
CA HIS A 34 3.34 -19.12 6.50
C HIS A 34 4.67 -18.68 7.15
N GLN A 35 5.81 -19.05 6.55
CA GLN A 35 7.12 -18.84 7.16
C GLN A 35 7.50 -17.36 7.25
N ILE A 36 7.07 -16.52 6.32
CA ILE A 36 7.47 -15.11 6.26
C ILE A 36 6.99 -14.36 7.49
N GLU A 37 5.70 -14.50 7.79
CA GLU A 37 5.03 -13.95 8.94
C GLU A 37 5.46 -14.62 10.24
N LEU A 38 5.57 -15.96 10.26
CA LEU A 38 5.93 -16.68 11.47
C LEU A 38 7.37 -16.42 11.90
N TYR A 39 8.31 -16.26 10.97
CA TYR A 39 9.71 -15.94 11.30
C TYR A 39 9.87 -14.48 11.71
N ALA A 40 9.04 -13.58 11.19
CA ALA A 40 9.02 -12.19 11.63
C ALA A 40 8.45 -12.05 13.05
N ILE A 41 7.33 -12.72 13.36
CA ILE A 41 6.62 -12.63 14.65
C ILE A 41 7.24 -13.53 15.71
N VAL A 42 7.68 -14.73 15.34
CA VAL A 42 8.26 -15.75 16.22
C VAL A 42 9.66 -16.15 15.72
N PRO A 43 10.67 -15.27 15.88
CA PRO A 43 12.01 -15.51 15.35
C PRO A 43 12.66 -16.82 15.80
N SER A 44 12.28 -17.37 16.96
CA SER A 44 12.79 -18.66 17.44
C SER A 44 12.40 -19.85 16.55
N LEU A 45 11.44 -19.67 15.63
CA LEU A 45 11.09 -20.67 14.61
C LEU A 45 12.05 -20.68 13.43
N ASP A 46 12.78 -19.60 13.17
CA ASP A 46 13.79 -19.54 12.11
C ASP A 46 15.13 -20.05 12.62
N ARG A 47 15.40 -21.33 12.35
CA ARG A 47 16.68 -21.97 12.70
C ARG A 47 17.81 -21.63 11.73
N THR A 48 17.49 -20.94 10.63
CA THR A 48 18.43 -20.57 9.57
C THR A 48 18.83 -19.10 9.62
N ALA A 49 18.10 -18.29 10.41
CA ALA A 49 18.43 -16.91 10.69
C ALA A 49 19.87 -16.81 11.20
N ARG A 50 20.69 -16.06 10.46
CA ARG A 50 21.96 -15.57 10.98
C ARG A 50 21.65 -14.39 11.89
N PRO A 51 22.42 -14.16 12.97
CA PRO A 51 22.36 -12.89 13.67
C PRO A 51 22.56 -11.79 12.64
N ALA A 52 21.71 -10.75 12.66
CA ALA A 52 21.93 -9.58 11.83
C ALA A 52 23.37 -9.09 12.09
N ALA A 53 24.18 -9.02 11.04
CA ALA A 53 25.53 -8.47 11.19
C ALA A 53 25.38 -7.00 11.65
N GLU A 54 26.27 -6.52 12.52
CA GLU A 54 26.22 -5.15 13.04
C GLU A 54 26.21 -4.07 11.93
N GLU A 55 26.58 -4.45 10.69
CA GLU A 55 26.67 -3.60 9.51
C GLU A 55 25.54 -3.79 8.48
N GLU A 56 24.54 -4.64 8.73
CA GLU A 56 23.38 -4.70 7.82
C GLU A 56 22.59 -3.39 7.92
N PRO A 57 22.38 -2.65 6.81
CA PRO A 57 21.54 -1.48 6.79
C PRO A 57 20.14 -1.85 7.28
N ILE A 58 19.59 -1.01 8.14
CA ILE A 58 18.18 -1.11 8.54
C ILE A 58 17.34 -1.03 7.25
N ARG A 59 16.68 -2.14 6.90
CA ARG A 59 15.66 -2.16 5.85
C ARG A 59 14.48 -1.34 6.37
N PHE A 60 14.18 -0.25 5.68
CA PHE A 60 12.98 0.52 5.95
C PHE A 60 11.80 -0.23 5.34
N HIS A 61 10.99 -0.82 6.21
CA HIS A 61 9.77 -1.47 5.80
C HIS A 61 8.63 -0.46 5.63
N PRO A 62 7.70 -0.69 4.70
CA PRO A 62 6.52 0.16 4.55
C PRO A 62 5.69 0.18 5.84
N ALA A 63 5.00 1.30 6.10
CA ALA A 63 4.23 1.53 7.33
C ALA A 63 3.22 0.40 7.64
N ARG A 64 2.68 -0.25 6.61
CA ARG A 64 1.68 -1.33 6.74
C ARG A 64 2.27 -2.73 6.89
N ARG A 65 3.58 -2.87 7.09
CA ARG A 65 4.20 -4.19 7.23
C ARG A 65 3.59 -5.02 8.36
N THR A 66 3.33 -4.43 9.52
CA THR A 66 2.72 -5.15 10.64
C THR A 66 1.34 -5.70 10.27
N ALA A 67 0.54 -4.92 9.55
CA ALA A 67 -0.77 -5.36 9.05
C ALA A 67 -0.63 -6.54 8.07
N CYS A 68 0.39 -6.51 7.19
CA CYS A 68 0.67 -7.62 6.27
C CYS A 68 1.08 -8.90 7.03
N LEU A 69 1.88 -8.76 8.09
CA LEU A 69 2.30 -9.88 8.96
C LEU A 69 1.12 -10.43 9.78
N ALA A 70 0.32 -9.54 10.36
CA ALA A 70 -0.89 -9.86 11.12
C ALA A 70 -1.89 -10.61 10.24
N TYR A 71 -2.08 -10.18 8.98
CA TYR A 71 -2.91 -10.87 8.00
C TYR A 71 -2.46 -12.31 7.76
N GLY A 72 -1.19 -12.52 7.37
CA GLY A 72 -0.68 -13.87 7.11
C GLY A 72 -0.73 -14.77 8.35
N ALA A 73 -0.42 -14.22 9.52
CA ALA A 73 -0.47 -14.96 10.78
C ALA A 73 -1.90 -15.30 11.19
N ALA A 74 -2.86 -14.42 10.90
CA ALA A 74 -4.28 -14.69 11.11
C ALA A 74 -4.79 -15.76 10.14
N GLU A 75 -4.37 -15.75 8.87
CA GLU A 75 -4.68 -16.83 7.92
C GLU A 75 -4.13 -18.19 8.39
N PHE A 76 -2.91 -18.20 8.92
CA PHE A 76 -2.30 -19.39 9.51
C PHE A 76 -3.15 -19.94 10.67
N ALA A 77 -3.50 -19.08 11.63
CA ALA A 77 -4.30 -19.47 12.80
C ALA A 77 -5.73 -19.88 12.41
N ALA A 78 -6.38 -19.18 11.49
CA ALA A 78 -7.70 -19.54 10.97
C ALA A 78 -7.69 -20.86 10.20
N SER A 79 -6.66 -21.11 9.40
CA SER A 79 -6.46 -22.40 8.71
C SER A 79 -6.31 -23.55 9.70
N TRP A 80 -5.57 -23.35 10.79
CA TRP A 80 -5.51 -24.34 11.87
C TRP A 80 -6.88 -24.53 12.55
N ALA A 81 -7.56 -23.44 12.88
CA ALA A 81 -8.88 -23.44 13.51
C ALA A 81 -9.91 -24.26 12.71
N GLY A 82 -9.93 -24.11 11.38
CA GLY A 82 -10.79 -24.88 10.48
C GLY A 82 -10.53 -26.40 10.49
N THR A 83 -9.37 -26.86 10.97
CA THR A 83 -9.07 -28.29 11.11
C THR A 83 -9.46 -28.90 12.45
N LEU A 84 -9.92 -28.08 13.41
CA LEU A 84 -10.32 -28.55 14.73
C LEU A 84 -11.58 -29.41 14.63
N ARG A 85 -11.60 -30.53 15.36
CA ARG A 85 -12.76 -31.43 15.44
C ARG A 85 -13.62 -31.21 16.67
N ARG A 86 -13.09 -30.47 17.64
CA ARG A 86 -13.74 -30.15 18.92
C ARG A 86 -13.51 -28.67 19.21
N PRO A 87 -14.44 -28.04 19.94
CA PRO A 87 -14.25 -26.67 20.40
C PRO A 87 -12.94 -26.53 21.19
N VAL A 88 -12.18 -25.48 20.91
CA VAL A 88 -10.98 -25.10 21.63
C VAL A 88 -11.12 -23.64 22.05
N THR A 89 -10.91 -23.37 23.34
CA THR A 89 -10.83 -22.00 23.86
C THR A 89 -9.37 -21.66 24.18
N VAL A 90 -8.93 -20.50 23.71
CA VAL A 90 -7.62 -19.92 24.00
C VAL A 90 -7.83 -18.58 24.70
N THR A 91 -7.22 -18.40 25.85
CA THR A 91 -7.31 -17.18 26.66
C THR A 91 -6.11 -16.28 26.39
N PHE A 92 -6.39 -14.98 26.20
CA PHE A 92 -5.41 -13.91 26.13
C PHE A 92 -5.67 -12.93 27.27
N ASP A 93 -4.69 -12.72 28.15
CA ASP A 93 -4.78 -11.78 29.28
C ASP A 93 -4.13 -10.43 28.92
N HIS A 94 -4.48 -9.38 29.66
CA HIS A 94 -3.97 -8.01 29.48
C HIS A 94 -4.16 -7.44 28.07
N VAL A 95 -5.30 -7.75 27.43
CA VAL A 95 -5.58 -7.32 26.05
C VAL A 95 -5.70 -5.79 25.94
N ALA A 96 -6.29 -5.11 26.94
CA ALA A 96 -6.31 -3.64 27.00
C ALA A 96 -4.90 -3.00 27.06
N ASP A 97 -3.91 -3.69 27.62
CA ASP A 97 -2.52 -3.22 27.71
C ASP A 97 -1.64 -3.74 26.55
N ALA A 98 -2.25 -4.40 25.58
CA ALA A 98 -1.55 -4.96 24.44
C ALA A 98 -0.85 -3.88 23.61
N ASP A 99 0.21 -4.28 22.92
CA ASP A 99 0.85 -3.41 21.96
C ASP A 99 0.09 -3.38 20.62
N GLU A 100 0.45 -2.43 19.77
CA GLU A 100 -0.26 -2.15 18.52
C GLU A 100 -0.28 -3.39 17.60
N THR A 101 0.83 -4.14 17.55
CA THR A 101 0.94 -5.35 16.73
C THR A 101 0.09 -6.51 17.23
N THR A 102 -0.04 -6.65 18.55
CA THR A 102 -0.86 -7.68 19.18
C THR A 102 -2.34 -7.40 18.97
N ALA A 103 -2.76 -6.15 19.19
CA ALA A 103 -4.13 -5.71 18.93
C ALA A 103 -4.51 -5.92 17.46
N GLU A 104 -3.65 -5.48 16.53
CA GLU A 104 -3.85 -5.63 15.09
C GLU A 104 -4.03 -7.09 14.66
N LEU A 105 -3.24 -8.02 15.23
CA LEU A 105 -3.38 -9.44 14.93
C LEU A 105 -4.70 -10.01 15.47
N LEU A 106 -5.07 -9.69 16.71
CA LEU A 106 -6.33 -10.17 17.30
C LEU A 106 -7.54 -9.65 16.52
N ASP A 107 -7.56 -8.37 16.18
CA ASP A 107 -8.63 -7.75 15.37
C ASP A 107 -8.73 -8.39 13.98
N THR A 108 -7.59 -8.73 13.39
CA THR A 108 -7.55 -9.42 12.09
C THR A 108 -8.01 -10.88 12.22
N LEU A 109 -7.69 -11.56 13.31
CA LEU A 109 -8.01 -12.98 13.52
C LEU A 109 -9.48 -13.21 13.84
N LEU A 110 -10.09 -12.38 14.68
CA LEU A 110 -11.44 -12.58 15.22
C LEU A 110 -12.51 -12.82 14.13
N PRO A 111 -12.64 -12.00 13.07
CA PRO A 111 -13.61 -12.23 12.00
C PRO A 111 -13.34 -13.52 11.21
N ARG A 112 -12.08 -13.94 11.08
CA ARG A 112 -11.66 -15.09 10.26
C ARG A 112 -11.94 -16.43 10.93
N ILE A 113 -11.97 -16.45 12.26
CA ILE A 113 -12.30 -17.64 13.03
C ILE A 113 -13.80 -17.74 13.34
N ALA A 114 -14.60 -16.74 12.95
CA ALA A 114 -16.03 -16.76 13.11
C ALA A 114 -16.63 -17.98 12.38
N GLY A 115 -17.28 -18.87 13.12
CA GLY A 115 -17.83 -20.13 12.59
C GLY A 115 -16.85 -21.31 12.60
N THR A 116 -15.62 -21.13 13.07
CA THR A 116 -14.71 -22.24 13.36
C THR A 116 -14.90 -22.77 14.80
N PRO A 117 -14.39 -23.97 15.14
CA PRO A 117 -14.41 -24.46 16.52
C PRO A 117 -13.44 -23.73 17.47
N LEU A 118 -12.69 -22.74 17.01
CA LEU A 118 -11.82 -21.94 17.87
C LEU A 118 -12.61 -20.76 18.47
N SER A 119 -12.45 -20.54 19.77
CA SER A 119 -12.95 -19.34 20.45
C SER A 119 -11.82 -18.68 21.22
N LEU A 120 -11.74 -17.35 21.14
CA LEU A 120 -10.78 -16.56 21.91
C LEU A 120 -11.48 -15.94 23.11
N ASP A 121 -10.89 -16.10 24.28
CA ASP A 121 -11.32 -15.52 25.55
C ASP A 121 -10.36 -14.36 25.88
N LEU A 122 -10.77 -13.13 25.55
CA LEU A 122 -9.95 -11.92 25.69
C LEU A 122 -10.25 -11.25 27.03
N ARG A 123 -9.21 -11.03 27.84
CA ARG A 123 -9.30 -10.55 29.21
C ARG A 123 -8.35 -9.39 29.47
N ASP A 124 -8.75 -8.50 30.37
CA ASP A 124 -7.93 -7.38 30.83
C ASP A 124 -7.26 -7.67 32.18
N ASP A 125 -7.59 -8.79 32.82
CA ASP A 125 -7.02 -9.25 34.09
C ASP A 125 -6.04 -10.41 33.89
N GLY A 126 -4.92 -10.41 34.64
CA GLY A 126 -3.91 -11.46 34.57
C GLY A 126 -3.03 -11.52 35.82
N PRO A 127 -2.33 -12.65 36.05
CA PRO A 127 -1.70 -12.93 37.34
C PRO A 127 -0.35 -12.25 37.60
N ASP A 128 0.24 -11.49 36.67
CA ASP A 128 1.62 -11.01 36.82
C ASP A 128 1.77 -9.51 36.48
N ALA A 129 2.56 -8.81 37.29
CA ALA A 129 3.10 -7.51 36.89
C ALA A 129 4.12 -7.74 35.76
N PRO A 130 4.06 -6.95 34.68
CA PRO A 130 4.98 -7.11 33.56
C PRO A 130 6.44 -6.89 33.97
N PRO A 131 7.41 -7.54 33.30
CA PRO A 131 8.81 -7.19 33.48
C PRO A 131 9.04 -5.73 33.04
N PRO A 132 9.93 -4.97 33.70
CA PRO A 132 10.28 -3.64 33.24
C PRO A 132 10.95 -3.72 31.87
N LEU A 133 10.83 -2.64 31.08
CA LEU A 133 11.57 -2.50 29.82
C LEU A 133 13.08 -2.69 30.07
N PRO A 134 13.82 -3.19 29.07
CA PRO A 134 15.27 -3.35 29.19
C PRO A 134 15.90 -1.99 29.53
N SER A 135 16.73 -1.97 30.56
CA SER A 135 17.46 -0.77 31.02
C SER A 135 18.97 -0.86 30.78
N ALA A 136 19.50 -2.06 30.55
CA ALA A 136 20.90 -2.26 30.20
C ALA A 136 21.18 -1.69 28.78
N PRO A 137 22.21 -0.85 28.59
CA PRO A 137 22.49 -0.18 27.30
C PRO A 137 22.48 -1.12 26.09
N ASP A 138 23.17 -2.25 26.16
CA ASP A 138 23.25 -3.19 25.04
C ASP A 138 21.91 -3.89 24.76
N ALA A 139 21.12 -4.16 25.79
CA ALA A 139 19.79 -4.74 25.62
C ALA A 139 18.82 -3.73 24.97
N VAL A 140 18.90 -2.45 25.35
CA VAL A 140 18.15 -1.35 24.71
C VAL A 140 18.54 -1.24 23.24
N ARG A 141 19.84 -1.19 22.95
CA ARG A 141 20.37 -1.05 21.58
C ARG A 141 19.92 -2.22 20.69
N ALA A 142 20.02 -3.44 21.19
CA ALA A 142 19.60 -4.65 20.48
C ALA A 142 18.08 -4.65 20.23
N ALA A 143 17.27 -4.28 21.24
CA ALA A 143 15.81 -4.22 21.10
C ALA A 143 15.37 -3.16 20.08
N ILE A 144 16.01 -1.99 20.05
CA ILE A 144 15.76 -0.97 19.01
C ILE A 144 16.12 -1.52 17.63
N GLY A 145 17.32 -2.08 17.48
CA GLY A 145 17.79 -2.60 16.20
C GLY A 145 16.90 -3.70 15.63
N ASP A 146 16.55 -4.71 16.44
CA ASP A 146 15.67 -5.81 16.02
C ASP A 146 14.27 -5.31 15.64
N SER A 147 13.72 -4.35 16.42
CA SER A 147 12.42 -3.75 16.12
C SER A 147 12.42 -3.01 14.80
N LEU A 148 13.43 -2.16 14.55
CA LEU A 148 13.55 -1.42 13.29
C LEU A 148 13.74 -2.38 12.10
N ALA A 149 14.61 -3.37 12.24
CA ALA A 149 14.89 -4.35 11.19
C ALA A 149 13.65 -5.18 10.79
N ARG A 150 12.67 -5.33 11.69
CA ARG A 150 11.41 -6.04 11.43
C ARG A 150 10.24 -5.12 11.06
N GLY A 151 10.40 -3.81 11.20
CA GLY A 151 9.36 -2.81 10.97
C GLY A 151 8.41 -2.59 12.16
N PHE A 152 8.81 -2.94 13.38
CA PHE A 152 8.04 -2.78 14.62
C PHE A 152 8.25 -1.39 15.24
N TYR A 153 7.85 -0.35 14.50
CA TYR A 153 8.22 1.03 14.80
C TYR A 153 7.64 1.57 16.13
N HIS A 154 6.41 1.20 16.50
CA HIS A 154 5.84 1.60 17.80
C HIS A 154 6.66 1.08 18.99
N HIS A 155 7.07 -0.18 18.92
CA HIS A 155 7.94 -0.77 19.94
C HIS A 155 9.33 -0.12 19.95
N ALA A 156 9.93 0.07 18.76
CA ALA A 156 11.22 0.77 18.63
C ALA A 156 11.18 2.17 19.26
N ALA A 157 10.12 2.95 19.00
CA ALA A 157 9.93 4.28 19.57
C ALA A 157 9.82 4.23 21.11
N ARG A 158 9.04 3.29 21.66
CA ARG A 158 8.87 3.13 23.11
C ARG A 158 10.19 2.79 23.81
N VAL A 159 10.92 1.81 23.29
CA VAL A 159 12.22 1.39 23.85
C VAL A 159 13.27 2.48 23.71
N ALA A 160 13.33 3.14 22.55
CA ALA A 160 14.28 4.22 22.31
C ALA A 160 14.01 5.45 23.20
N ALA A 161 12.75 5.84 23.36
CA ALA A 161 12.36 6.91 24.28
C ALA A 161 12.75 6.58 25.72
N HIS A 162 12.48 5.36 26.20
CA HIS A 162 12.94 4.91 27.52
C HIS A 162 14.47 4.94 27.64
N GLY A 163 15.19 4.47 26.62
CA GLY A 163 16.65 4.52 26.56
C GLY A 163 17.22 5.94 26.72
N ARG A 164 16.52 6.96 26.20
CA ARG A 164 16.93 8.36 26.34
C ARG A 164 16.64 8.98 27.70
N THR A 165 15.76 8.38 28.51
CA THR A 165 15.58 8.84 29.89
C THR A 165 16.66 8.32 30.84
N VAL A 166 17.40 7.29 30.41
CA VAL A 166 18.42 6.62 31.24
C VAL A 166 19.86 6.92 30.80
N VAL A 167 20.07 7.40 29.57
CA VAL A 167 21.39 7.78 29.04
C VAL A 167 21.39 9.23 28.58
N THR A 168 22.46 9.98 28.89
CA THR A 168 22.71 11.35 28.44
C THR A 168 23.90 11.40 27.46
N PRO A 169 24.03 12.47 26.64
CA PRO A 169 25.19 12.68 25.76
C PRO A 169 26.54 12.63 26.51
N ASP A 170 26.59 13.22 27.71
CA ASP A 170 27.81 13.26 28.55
C ASP A 170 28.14 11.91 29.21
N GLY A 171 27.16 11.01 29.32
CA GLY A 171 27.31 9.72 29.99
C GLY A 171 27.79 8.62 29.03
N ASP A 172 27.02 8.37 27.97
CA ASP A 172 27.35 7.41 26.91
C ASP A 172 26.81 7.94 25.58
N LEU A 173 27.63 8.75 24.90
CA LEU A 173 27.28 9.39 23.64
C LEU A 173 26.86 8.39 22.56
N ARG A 174 27.50 7.22 22.51
CA ARG A 174 27.19 6.18 21.50
C ARG A 174 25.82 5.58 21.75
N GLN A 175 25.50 5.23 23.00
CA GLN A 175 24.19 4.70 23.34
C GLN A 175 23.10 5.78 23.19
N TRP A 176 23.36 7.00 23.66
CA TRP A 176 22.43 8.12 23.49
C TRP A 176 22.10 8.34 22.03
N TRP A 177 23.11 8.39 21.15
CA TRP A 177 22.92 8.56 19.71
C TRP A 177 22.14 7.40 19.07
N ALA A 178 22.40 6.15 19.48
CA ALA A 178 21.65 4.99 19.01
C ALA A 178 20.16 5.08 19.40
N CYS A 179 19.85 5.54 20.62
CA CYS A 179 18.47 5.78 21.03
C CYS A 179 17.85 6.96 20.26
N THR A 180 18.58 8.05 20.04
CA THR A 180 18.11 9.23 19.30
C THR A 180 17.76 8.87 17.85
N THR A 181 18.68 8.22 17.13
CA THR A 181 18.45 7.79 15.75
C THR A 181 17.38 6.73 15.65
N GLY A 182 17.32 5.78 16.58
CA GLY A 182 16.28 4.76 16.62
C GLY A 182 14.88 5.35 16.84
N LEU A 183 14.75 6.31 17.77
CA LEU A 183 13.51 7.02 18.01
C LEU A 183 13.10 7.85 16.79
N ALA A 184 14.02 8.65 16.24
CA ALA A 184 13.75 9.49 15.07
C ALA A 184 13.33 8.65 13.84
N THR A 185 13.98 7.51 13.62
CA THR A 185 13.64 6.56 12.55
C THR A 185 12.24 6.00 12.73
N ALA A 186 11.91 5.55 13.95
CA ALA A 186 10.59 5.03 14.27
C ALA A 186 9.50 6.10 14.13
N LEU A 187 9.74 7.32 14.60
CA LEU A 187 8.80 8.44 14.47
C LEU A 187 8.57 8.81 13.01
N ALA A 188 9.62 8.87 12.18
CA ALA A 188 9.49 9.14 10.76
C ALA A 188 8.67 8.06 10.02
N ALA A 189 8.76 6.80 10.43
CA ALA A 189 7.97 5.70 9.88
C ALA A 189 6.51 5.68 10.37
N LEU A 190 6.22 6.38 11.47
CA LEU A 190 4.89 6.52 12.07
C LEU A 190 4.22 7.86 11.73
N ASP A 191 4.63 8.49 10.62
CA ASP A 191 4.15 9.80 10.16
C ASP A 191 4.30 10.94 11.20
N ARG A 192 5.28 10.81 12.09
CA ARG A 192 5.63 11.78 13.13
C ARG A 192 6.99 12.42 12.87
N ALA A 193 7.28 12.70 11.60
CA ALA A 193 8.56 13.24 11.14
C ALA A 193 8.90 14.62 11.74
N GLY A 194 7.90 15.42 12.14
CA GLY A 194 8.11 16.69 12.85
C GLY A 194 8.82 16.49 14.18
N GLU A 195 8.40 15.52 14.99
CA GLU A 195 9.07 15.20 16.25
C GLU A 195 10.48 14.65 16.00
N ALA A 196 10.69 13.90 14.91
CA ALA A 196 12.03 13.42 14.54
C ALA A 196 12.99 14.58 14.19
N LEU A 197 12.51 15.70 13.64
CA LEU A 197 13.34 16.89 13.39
C LEU A 197 13.88 17.47 14.70
N GLU A 198 13.02 17.61 15.71
CA GLU A 198 13.40 18.16 17.02
C GLU A 198 14.54 17.35 17.66
N LEU A 199 14.53 16.03 17.49
CA LEU A 199 15.60 15.16 18.00
C LEU A 199 16.95 15.39 17.32
N TYR A 200 16.94 15.70 16.03
CA TYR A 200 18.18 16.00 15.31
C TYR A 200 18.68 17.43 15.58
N ASP A 201 17.78 18.37 15.82
CA ASP A 201 18.15 19.71 16.32
C ASP A 201 18.79 19.63 17.71
N GLU A 202 18.19 18.86 18.63
CA GLU A 202 18.76 18.57 19.95
C GLU A 202 20.15 17.93 19.82
N ALA A 203 20.31 16.93 18.94
CA ALA A 203 21.59 16.26 18.76
C ALA A 203 22.71 17.18 18.30
N ARG A 204 22.43 18.07 17.33
CA ARG A 204 23.41 19.06 16.88
C ARG A 204 23.75 20.09 17.95
N ALA A 205 22.85 20.37 18.88
CA ALA A 205 23.12 21.25 20.02
C ALA A 205 23.87 20.54 21.16
N ALA A 206 23.73 19.21 21.27
CA ALA A 206 24.25 18.42 22.38
C ALA A 206 25.68 17.91 22.17
N THR A 207 26.19 17.86 20.93
CA THR A 207 27.54 17.35 20.65
C THR A 207 28.17 17.97 19.40
N ASP A 208 29.48 18.14 19.44
CA ASP A 208 30.31 18.54 18.29
C ASP A 208 30.90 17.32 17.54
N ASP A 209 30.50 16.09 17.88
CA ASP A 209 31.02 14.88 17.21
C ASP A 209 30.70 14.94 15.70
N PRO A 210 31.74 14.91 14.84
CA PRO A 210 31.57 15.13 13.41
C PRO A 210 30.76 14.02 12.74
N LYS A 211 30.83 12.77 13.22
CA LYS A 211 30.08 11.65 12.64
C LYS A 211 28.60 11.76 12.97
N ILE A 212 28.28 12.13 14.21
CA ILE A 212 26.90 12.38 14.64
C ILE A 212 26.31 13.55 13.87
N ASN A 213 27.00 14.69 13.80
CA ASN A 213 26.49 15.88 13.12
C ASN A 213 26.32 15.66 11.61
N MET A 214 27.23 14.91 10.98
CA MET A 214 27.13 14.50 9.58
C MET A 214 25.89 13.61 9.35
N SER A 215 25.69 12.59 10.20
CA SER A 215 24.53 11.71 10.10
C SER A 215 23.21 12.42 10.41
N ALA A 216 23.20 13.33 11.39
CA ALA A 216 22.03 14.13 11.75
C ALA A 216 21.64 15.07 10.61
N ALA A 217 22.61 15.71 9.95
CA ALA A 217 22.35 16.56 8.78
C ALA A 217 21.70 15.75 7.65
N TYR A 218 22.25 14.58 7.30
CA TYR A 218 21.64 13.72 6.28
C TYR A 218 20.23 13.27 6.66
N ALA A 219 20.01 12.84 7.91
CA ALA A 219 18.70 12.39 8.35
C ALA A 219 17.67 13.53 8.30
N THR A 220 18.04 14.73 8.76
CA THR A 220 17.21 15.94 8.63
C THR A 220 16.86 16.23 7.17
N ALA A 221 17.81 16.08 6.25
CA ALA A 221 17.52 16.23 4.82
C ALA A 221 16.47 15.22 4.31
N MET A 222 16.56 13.96 4.73
CA MET A 222 15.59 12.93 4.33
C MET A 222 14.20 13.20 4.90
N LEU A 223 14.10 13.76 6.10
CA LEU A 223 12.82 14.19 6.68
C LEU A 223 12.15 15.24 5.78
N TYR A 224 12.87 16.31 5.41
CA TYR A 224 12.36 17.34 4.49
C TYR A 224 12.07 16.82 3.08
N ALA A 225 12.84 15.86 2.58
CA ALA A 225 12.69 15.36 1.21
C ALA A 225 11.57 14.33 1.01
N ARG A 226 11.19 13.60 2.08
CA ARG A 226 10.39 12.37 1.95
C ARG A 226 9.38 12.11 3.07
N HIS A 227 9.69 12.41 4.33
CA HIS A 227 8.90 11.90 5.47
C HIS A 227 7.96 12.93 6.08
N LEU A 228 8.23 14.22 5.90
CA LEU A 228 7.26 15.26 6.28
C LEU A 228 6.02 15.19 5.40
N SER A 229 4.93 15.80 5.90
CA SER A 229 3.70 15.98 5.14
C SER A 229 3.98 16.70 3.82
N ALA A 230 3.17 16.49 2.79
CA ALA A 230 3.36 17.14 1.50
C ALA A 230 3.39 18.68 1.61
N ALA A 231 2.72 19.26 2.60
CA ALA A 231 2.73 20.71 2.86
C ALA A 231 4.03 21.20 3.50
N ASP A 232 4.72 20.33 4.24
CA ASP A 232 5.93 20.66 5.01
C ASP A 232 7.21 20.15 4.33
N GLN A 233 7.11 19.38 3.24
CA GLN A 233 8.27 18.99 2.43
C GLN A 233 8.90 20.22 1.78
N ASP A 234 10.20 20.41 2.04
CA ASP A 234 10.98 21.54 1.54
C ASP A 234 12.27 21.03 0.85
N PRO A 235 12.27 20.95 -0.50
CA PRO A 235 13.43 20.51 -1.26
C PRO A 235 14.68 21.41 -1.07
N ALA A 236 14.49 22.69 -0.77
CA ALA A 236 15.60 23.62 -0.56
C ALA A 236 16.27 23.36 0.79
N GLN A 237 15.48 23.15 1.84
CA GLN A 237 16.00 22.70 3.15
C GLN A 237 16.66 21.33 3.05
N ALA A 238 16.04 20.38 2.35
CA ALA A 238 16.63 19.07 2.13
C ALA A 238 18.00 19.17 1.45
N ARG A 239 18.12 19.98 0.39
CA ARG A 239 19.40 20.22 -0.30
C ARG A 239 20.42 20.88 0.62
N HIS A 240 20.02 21.91 1.38
CA HIS A 240 20.90 22.59 2.32
C HIS A 240 21.54 21.60 3.30
N TRP A 241 20.73 20.73 3.91
CA TRP A 241 21.19 19.74 4.87
C TRP A 241 22.07 18.64 4.23
N LEU A 242 21.80 18.24 2.98
CA LEU A 242 22.69 17.33 2.24
C LEU A 242 24.05 17.94 1.98
N GLU A 243 24.10 19.21 1.57
CA GLU A 243 25.35 19.94 1.38
C GLU A 243 26.12 20.11 2.69
N GLN A 244 25.43 20.28 3.83
CA GLN A 244 26.08 20.25 5.14
C GLN A 244 26.69 18.87 5.44
N ALA A 245 25.95 17.78 5.22
CA ALA A 245 26.47 16.43 5.43
C ALA A 245 27.70 16.15 4.54
N LEU A 246 27.69 16.61 3.29
CA LEU A 246 28.82 16.47 2.37
C LEU A 246 30.05 17.25 2.82
N ARG A 247 29.89 18.52 3.26
CA ARG A 247 31.00 19.30 3.83
C ARG A 247 31.63 18.62 5.04
N LEU A 248 30.79 18.02 5.90
CA LEU A 248 31.28 17.28 7.06
C LEU A 248 32.00 15.99 6.65
N ALA A 249 31.52 15.31 5.60
CA ALA A 249 32.16 14.10 5.05
C ALA A 249 33.55 14.37 4.44
N GLU A 250 33.83 15.58 3.92
CA GLU A 250 35.15 15.97 3.42
C GLU A 250 36.25 15.90 4.49
N HIS A 251 35.88 15.96 5.77
CA HIS A 251 36.80 15.95 6.91
C HIS A 251 36.93 14.56 7.55
N VAL A 252 36.43 13.50 6.91
CA VAL A 252 36.62 12.11 7.36
C VAL A 252 38.03 11.64 6.99
N ASP A 253 38.83 11.31 8.00
CA ASP A 253 40.26 10.98 7.84
C ASP A 253 40.55 9.74 6.99
N ASP A 254 39.64 8.76 6.99
CA ASP A 254 39.79 7.53 6.19
C ASP A 254 39.24 7.77 4.77
N PRO A 255 40.09 7.79 3.72
CA PRO A 255 39.65 8.05 2.34
C PRO A 255 38.60 7.05 1.86
N ARG A 256 38.65 5.81 2.38
CA ARG A 256 37.70 4.78 2.01
C ARG A 256 36.31 5.06 2.57
N HIS A 257 36.26 5.33 3.88
CA HIS A 257 35.02 5.71 4.55
C HIS A 257 34.46 7.01 3.96
N GLN A 258 35.32 7.98 3.65
CA GLN A 258 34.94 9.21 2.97
C GLN A 258 34.19 8.93 1.65
N VAL A 259 34.75 8.09 0.77
CA VAL A 259 34.07 7.73 -0.50
C VAL A 259 32.70 7.10 -0.24
N ILE A 260 32.60 6.16 0.70
CA ILE A 260 31.34 5.48 1.02
C ILE A 260 30.29 6.50 1.54
N SER A 261 30.67 7.38 2.46
CA SER A 261 29.78 8.40 3.05
C SER A 261 29.33 9.43 2.00
N THR A 262 30.27 9.97 1.21
CA THR A 262 29.96 10.97 0.18
C THR A 262 29.02 10.39 -0.88
N VAL A 263 29.31 9.19 -1.40
CA VAL A 263 28.45 8.53 -2.39
C VAL A 263 27.05 8.26 -1.83
N PHE A 264 26.95 7.89 -0.55
CA PHE A 264 25.67 7.70 0.13
C PHE A 264 24.86 9.00 0.22
N TYR A 265 25.48 10.12 0.61
CA TYR A 265 24.79 11.42 0.72
C TYR A 265 24.40 12.00 -0.64
N GLU A 266 25.22 11.82 -1.66
CA GLU A 266 24.90 12.21 -3.03
C GLU A 266 23.65 11.51 -3.58
N GLN A 267 23.29 10.31 -3.08
CA GLN A 267 22.00 9.69 -3.43
C GLN A 267 20.81 10.56 -3.02
N GLY A 268 20.92 11.29 -1.91
CA GLY A 268 19.91 12.25 -1.49
C GLY A 268 19.77 13.40 -2.48
N LEU A 269 20.88 13.90 -3.03
CA LEU A 269 20.85 14.94 -4.06
C LEU A 269 20.29 14.41 -5.38
N ALA A 270 20.69 13.20 -5.80
CA ALA A 270 20.17 12.57 -7.00
C ALA A 270 18.64 12.38 -6.94
N LEU A 271 18.12 11.99 -5.77
CA LEU A 271 16.68 11.94 -5.53
C LEU A 271 16.03 13.32 -5.74
N LEU A 272 16.58 14.37 -5.13
CA LEU A 272 16.01 15.72 -5.25
C LEU A 272 16.03 16.18 -6.71
N ASP A 273 17.14 15.96 -7.42
CA ASP A 273 17.27 16.29 -8.85
C ASP A 273 16.24 15.52 -9.69
N ALA A 274 16.03 14.23 -9.43
CA ALA A 274 15.03 13.44 -10.12
C ALA A 274 13.61 13.97 -9.88
N LYS A 275 13.27 14.31 -8.62
CA LYS A 275 11.96 14.90 -8.26
C LYS A 275 11.75 16.30 -8.83
N SER A 276 12.80 17.11 -8.95
CA SER A 276 12.76 18.48 -9.45
C SER A 276 12.84 18.60 -10.98
N GLY A 277 12.66 17.50 -11.72
CA GLY A 277 12.65 17.51 -13.18
C GLY A 277 14.04 17.57 -13.83
N ALA A 278 15.10 17.22 -13.09
CA ALA A 278 16.48 17.11 -13.56
C ALA A 278 17.03 15.67 -13.51
N PRO A 279 16.31 14.65 -14.04
CA PRO A 279 16.73 13.25 -13.93
C PRO A 279 18.07 12.93 -14.63
N ALA A 280 18.49 13.72 -15.63
CA ALA A 280 19.82 13.57 -16.23
C ALA A 280 20.95 13.98 -15.27
N GLN A 281 20.71 14.94 -14.37
CA GLN A 281 21.69 15.32 -13.34
C GLN A 281 21.78 14.24 -12.27
N ALA A 282 20.62 13.74 -11.82
CA ALA A 282 20.52 12.60 -10.92
C ALA A 282 21.29 11.38 -11.46
N LEU A 283 21.08 11.03 -12.74
CA LEU A 283 21.73 9.89 -13.37
C LEU A 283 23.26 10.03 -13.36
N ARG A 284 23.79 11.21 -13.73
CA ARG A 284 25.25 11.46 -13.70
C ARG A 284 25.81 11.29 -12.30
N LEU A 285 25.11 11.77 -11.28
CA LEU A 285 25.55 11.68 -9.89
C LEU A 285 25.57 10.21 -9.41
N ILE A 286 24.56 9.42 -9.79
CA ILE A 286 24.51 7.98 -9.46
C ILE A 286 25.60 7.20 -10.21
N ASP A 287 25.82 7.48 -11.50
CA ASP A 287 26.84 6.81 -12.30
C ASP A 287 28.26 7.11 -11.79
N ASP A 288 28.54 8.36 -11.45
CA ASP A 288 29.83 8.75 -10.85
C ASP A 288 30.02 8.12 -9.46
N GLY A 289 28.96 8.09 -8.64
CA GLY A 289 28.98 7.40 -7.35
C GLY A 289 29.23 5.89 -7.48
N LEU A 290 28.59 5.23 -8.46
CA LEU A 290 28.84 3.81 -8.77
C LEU A 290 30.29 3.58 -9.19
N ALA A 291 30.86 4.45 -10.02
CA ALA A 291 32.25 4.35 -10.48
C ALA A 291 33.24 4.51 -9.30
N ARG A 292 33.06 5.54 -8.48
CA ARG A 292 33.90 5.79 -7.29
C ARG A 292 33.81 4.64 -6.28
N LEU A 293 32.59 4.16 -6.01
CA LEU A 293 32.39 3.07 -5.06
C LEU A 293 32.98 1.74 -5.58
N THR A 294 32.80 1.44 -6.87
CA THR A 294 33.40 0.24 -7.48
C THR A 294 34.92 0.28 -7.48
N ALA A 295 35.53 1.47 -7.63
CA ALA A 295 36.98 1.63 -7.55
C ALA A 295 37.54 1.50 -6.12
N ALA A 296 36.76 1.87 -5.10
CA ALA A 296 37.17 1.85 -3.69
C ALA A 296 36.93 0.51 -2.98
N LEU A 297 36.14 -0.40 -3.57
CA LEU A 297 35.72 -1.66 -2.98
C LEU A 297 36.30 -2.87 -3.71
N ALA A 298 36.63 -3.92 -2.96
CA ALA A 298 36.99 -5.21 -3.54
C ALA A 298 35.75 -5.90 -4.15
N PRO A 299 35.91 -6.81 -5.13
CA PRO A 299 34.80 -7.59 -5.66
C PRO A 299 34.02 -8.33 -4.56
N GLY A 300 32.71 -8.11 -4.50
CA GLY A 300 31.83 -8.73 -3.50
C GLY A 300 31.77 -8.00 -2.15
N GLU A 301 32.47 -6.88 -2.01
CA GLU A 301 32.43 -6.05 -0.81
C GLU A 301 31.28 -5.03 -0.88
N HIS A 302 30.60 -4.79 0.25
CA HIS A 302 29.39 -3.97 0.36
C HIS A 302 28.38 -4.14 -0.80
N PRO A 303 27.97 -5.38 -1.15
CA PRO A 303 27.13 -5.65 -2.31
C PRO A 303 25.77 -4.92 -2.22
N GLN A 304 25.30 -4.67 -1.00
CA GLN A 304 24.05 -3.98 -0.72
C GLN A 304 24.09 -2.47 -1.07
N HIS A 305 25.24 -1.80 -0.87
CA HIS A 305 25.40 -0.40 -1.27
C HIS A 305 25.33 -0.26 -2.79
N LEU A 306 26.06 -1.14 -3.50
CA LEU A 306 26.03 -1.19 -4.96
C LEU A 306 24.63 -1.55 -5.50
N ALA A 307 23.94 -2.49 -4.86
CA ALA A 307 22.57 -2.86 -5.22
C ALA A 307 21.60 -1.68 -5.07
N ARG A 308 21.69 -0.94 -3.96
CA ARG A 308 20.87 0.26 -3.73
C ARG A 308 21.12 1.35 -4.77
N LEU A 309 22.37 1.60 -5.15
CA LEU A 309 22.67 2.58 -6.20
C LEU A 309 22.11 2.15 -7.57
N ARG A 310 22.25 0.86 -7.94
CA ARG A 310 21.67 0.34 -9.19
C ARG A 310 20.15 0.41 -9.18
N HIS A 311 19.52 0.12 -8.04
CA HIS A 311 18.07 0.26 -7.87
C HIS A 311 17.62 1.72 -8.05
N ASN A 312 18.29 2.68 -7.41
CA ASN A 312 18.04 4.12 -7.62
C ASN A 312 18.23 4.50 -9.10
N ARG A 313 19.29 3.98 -9.75
CA ARG A 313 19.56 4.24 -11.17
C ARG A 313 18.45 3.72 -12.07
N ALA A 314 17.89 2.54 -11.77
CA ALA A 314 16.75 1.99 -12.49
C ALA A 314 15.54 2.92 -12.44
N GLN A 315 15.24 3.48 -11.26
CA GLN A 315 14.14 4.46 -11.09
C GLN A 315 14.38 5.73 -11.93
N VAL A 316 15.61 6.22 -11.99
CA VAL A 316 15.95 7.39 -12.81
C VAL A 316 15.89 7.08 -14.31
N HIS A 317 16.34 5.90 -14.74
CA HIS A 317 16.19 5.45 -16.13
C HIS A 317 14.73 5.36 -16.55
N LEU A 318 13.84 4.89 -15.67
CA LEU A 318 12.40 4.91 -15.91
C LEU A 318 11.87 6.33 -16.10
N ALA A 319 12.26 7.27 -15.23
CA ALA A 319 11.88 8.68 -15.34
C ALA A 319 12.40 9.35 -16.64
N LEU A 320 13.50 8.84 -17.20
CA LEU A 320 14.07 9.27 -18.48
C LEU A 320 13.44 8.58 -19.71
N GLY A 321 12.50 7.65 -19.51
CA GLY A 321 11.90 6.87 -20.60
C GLY A 321 12.82 5.81 -21.19
N ASP A 322 13.79 5.31 -20.42
CA ASP A 322 14.73 4.22 -20.80
C ASP A 322 14.43 2.95 -19.99
N PRO A 323 13.30 2.26 -20.24
CA PRO A 323 12.90 1.08 -19.47
C PRO A 323 13.84 -0.11 -19.65
N GLU A 324 14.63 -0.14 -20.73
CA GLU A 324 15.55 -1.25 -21.04
C GLU A 324 16.76 -1.23 -20.10
N ARG A 325 17.36 -0.05 -19.86
CA ARG A 325 18.42 0.08 -18.86
C ARG A 325 17.89 -0.11 -17.44
N ALA A 326 16.69 0.39 -17.15
CA ALA A 326 16.05 0.19 -15.85
C ALA A 326 15.86 -1.32 -15.53
N LEU A 327 15.41 -2.10 -16.52
CA LEU A 327 15.28 -3.55 -16.38
C LEU A 327 16.63 -4.23 -16.14
N ALA A 328 17.68 -3.86 -16.88
CA ALA A 328 19.00 -4.46 -16.71
C ALA A 328 19.60 -4.22 -15.32
N ASP A 329 19.37 -3.02 -14.75
CA ASP A 329 19.78 -2.70 -13.38
C ASP A 329 19.00 -3.55 -12.36
N LEU A 330 17.68 -3.67 -12.51
CA LEU A 330 16.88 -4.52 -11.62
C LEU A 330 17.23 -6.00 -11.74
N ASP A 331 17.50 -6.50 -12.93
CA ASP A 331 17.95 -7.89 -13.13
C ASP A 331 19.26 -8.15 -12.36
N THR A 332 20.22 -7.21 -12.45
CA THR A 332 21.48 -7.30 -11.69
C THR A 332 21.25 -7.31 -10.18
N VAL A 333 20.34 -6.45 -9.69
CA VAL A 333 20.04 -6.35 -8.27
C VAL A 333 19.31 -7.60 -7.75
N ILE A 334 18.40 -8.16 -8.54
CA ILE A 334 17.68 -9.41 -8.23
C ILE A 334 18.63 -10.61 -8.24
N ASP A 335 19.59 -10.66 -9.16
CA ASP A 335 20.60 -11.73 -9.19
C ASP A 335 21.46 -11.74 -7.90
N HIS A 336 21.66 -10.58 -7.28
CA HIS A 336 22.40 -10.45 -6.02
C HIS A 336 21.55 -10.70 -4.76
N ASP A 337 20.31 -10.20 -4.72
CA ASP A 337 19.37 -10.43 -3.61
C ASP A 337 18.02 -10.95 -4.15
N PRO A 338 17.94 -12.24 -4.52
CA PRO A 338 16.75 -12.81 -5.13
C PRO A 338 15.57 -12.94 -4.15
N GLY A 339 15.82 -12.72 -2.84
CA GLY A 339 14.81 -12.80 -1.78
C GLY A 339 14.10 -11.49 -1.51
N ASN A 340 14.56 -10.37 -2.06
CA ASN A 340 13.90 -9.08 -1.85
C ASN A 340 12.69 -8.92 -2.78
N CYS A 341 11.49 -8.98 -2.20
CA CYS A 341 10.22 -8.85 -2.92
C CYS A 341 10.03 -7.50 -3.63
N GLU A 342 10.60 -6.40 -3.09
CA GLU A 342 10.40 -5.04 -3.63
C GLU A 342 10.97 -4.91 -5.04
N TYR A 343 12.13 -5.54 -5.31
CA TYR A 343 12.73 -5.52 -6.64
C TYR A 343 11.84 -6.17 -7.71
N TYR A 344 11.04 -7.18 -7.33
CA TYR A 344 10.07 -7.78 -8.25
C TYR A 344 8.84 -6.88 -8.45
N VAL A 345 8.40 -6.12 -7.43
CA VAL A 345 7.34 -5.11 -7.60
C VAL A 345 7.78 -4.05 -8.61
N ASP A 346 8.99 -3.52 -8.44
CA ASP A 346 9.54 -2.50 -9.34
C ASP A 346 9.74 -3.04 -10.76
N ARG A 347 10.25 -4.27 -10.91
CA ARG A 347 10.43 -4.89 -12.24
C ARG A 347 9.08 -5.19 -12.90
N ALA A 348 8.06 -5.57 -12.12
CA ALA A 348 6.71 -5.75 -12.62
C ALA A 348 6.11 -4.45 -13.14
N ALA A 349 6.32 -3.32 -12.45
CA ALA A 349 5.90 -2.00 -12.91
C ALA A 349 6.55 -1.63 -14.25
N LEU A 350 7.85 -1.89 -14.42
CA LEU A 350 8.55 -1.70 -15.70
C LEU A 350 7.99 -2.60 -16.80
N HIS A 351 7.75 -3.88 -16.51
CA HIS A 351 7.14 -4.79 -17.45
C HIS A 351 5.75 -4.33 -17.88
N ARG A 352 4.93 -3.82 -16.94
CA ARG A 352 3.62 -3.24 -17.25
C ARG A 352 3.75 -2.02 -18.17
N ALA A 353 4.63 -1.07 -17.84
CA ALA A 353 4.87 0.11 -18.65
C ALA A 353 5.35 -0.23 -20.08
N ALA A 354 6.13 -1.31 -20.22
CA ALA A 354 6.59 -1.84 -21.51
C ALA A 354 5.54 -2.72 -22.24
N GLY A 355 4.30 -2.82 -21.75
CA GLY A 355 3.24 -3.66 -22.32
C GLY A 355 3.46 -5.17 -22.14
N ARG A 356 4.47 -5.59 -21.37
CA ARG A 356 4.81 -6.99 -21.07
C ARG A 356 3.95 -7.51 -19.90
N VAL A 357 2.63 -7.47 -20.07
CA VAL A 357 1.63 -7.77 -19.02
C VAL A 357 1.85 -9.12 -18.34
N GLN A 358 2.17 -10.17 -19.11
CA GLN A 358 2.37 -11.51 -18.53
C GLN A 358 3.64 -11.61 -17.68
N SER A 359 4.69 -10.87 -18.03
CA SER A 359 5.90 -10.77 -17.19
C SER A 359 5.61 -10.01 -15.90
N ALA A 360 4.85 -8.91 -15.98
CA ALA A 360 4.44 -8.15 -14.80
C ALA A 360 3.61 -8.99 -13.81
N ILE A 361 2.60 -9.73 -14.29
CA ILE A 361 1.81 -10.65 -13.44
C ILE A 361 2.72 -11.70 -12.77
N LYS A 362 3.72 -12.22 -13.48
CA LYS A 362 4.67 -13.22 -12.93
C LYS A 362 5.52 -12.61 -11.82
N ASP A 363 6.03 -11.39 -12.00
CA ASP A 363 6.87 -10.72 -11.02
C ASP A 363 6.06 -10.27 -9.80
N TYR A 364 4.84 -9.72 -9.95
CA TYR A 364 3.96 -9.47 -8.80
C TYR A 364 3.64 -10.75 -8.04
N GLY A 365 3.38 -11.85 -8.75
CA GLY A 365 3.21 -13.17 -8.12
C GLY A 365 4.47 -13.67 -7.40
N THR A 366 5.66 -13.23 -7.79
CA THR A 366 6.91 -13.56 -7.12
C THR A 366 7.11 -12.68 -5.88
N ALA A 367 6.85 -11.38 -5.97
CA ALA A 367 6.84 -10.47 -4.83
C ALA A 367 5.91 -10.97 -3.71
N ILE A 368 4.68 -11.37 -4.06
CA ILE A 368 3.69 -11.91 -3.11
C ILE A 368 4.18 -13.19 -2.41
N ARG A 369 4.99 -14.03 -3.08
CA ARG A 369 5.54 -15.25 -2.47
C ARG A 369 6.74 -15.00 -1.57
N LEU A 370 7.47 -13.91 -1.78
CA LEU A 370 8.74 -13.62 -1.10
C LEU A 370 8.57 -12.63 0.06
N GLY A 371 7.58 -11.74 -0.02
CA GLY A 371 7.34 -10.69 0.96
C GLY A 371 6.13 -10.96 1.86
N PRO A 372 6.00 -10.23 2.98
CA PRO A 372 4.74 -10.20 3.71
C PRO A 372 3.68 -9.60 2.79
N HIS A 373 2.49 -10.18 2.72
CA HIS A 373 1.40 -9.85 1.79
C HIS A 373 1.27 -8.35 1.41
N LEU A 374 2.01 -7.87 0.40
CA LEU A 374 2.09 -6.44 0.06
C LEU A 374 0.83 -5.98 -0.69
N PRO A 375 -0.01 -5.06 -0.15
CA PRO A 375 -1.24 -4.63 -0.82
C PRO A 375 -1.01 -4.11 -2.24
N GLU A 376 0.07 -3.35 -2.45
CA GLU A 376 0.43 -2.83 -3.78
C GLU A 376 0.62 -3.94 -4.82
N ALA A 377 1.30 -5.05 -4.45
CA ALA A 377 1.53 -6.15 -5.38
C ALA A 377 0.23 -6.88 -5.75
N TYR A 378 -0.69 -7.03 -4.80
CA TYR A 378 -2.03 -7.58 -5.04
C TYR A 378 -2.86 -6.64 -5.92
N TYR A 379 -2.95 -5.35 -5.57
CA TYR A 379 -3.73 -4.38 -6.32
C TYR A 379 -3.24 -4.26 -7.77
N ASN A 380 -1.93 -4.09 -7.98
CA ASN A 380 -1.36 -3.97 -9.31
C ASN A 380 -1.55 -5.25 -10.14
N ARG A 381 -1.49 -6.43 -9.52
CA ARG A 381 -1.81 -7.70 -10.20
C ARG A 381 -3.30 -7.82 -10.51
N ALA A 382 -4.18 -7.35 -9.62
CA ALA A 382 -5.62 -7.33 -9.83
C ALA A 382 -6.00 -6.46 -11.03
N VAL A 383 -5.42 -5.26 -11.15
CA VAL A 383 -5.62 -4.38 -12.31
C VAL A 383 -5.23 -5.09 -13.61
N LEU A 384 -4.08 -5.77 -13.63
CA LEU A 384 -3.65 -6.55 -14.81
C LEU A 384 -4.55 -7.78 -15.06
N HIS A 385 -5.21 -8.31 -14.04
CA HIS A 385 -6.22 -9.35 -14.20
C HIS A 385 -7.51 -8.81 -14.82
N LEU A 386 -8.00 -7.64 -14.39
CA LEU A 386 -9.14 -6.94 -15.00
C LEU A 386 -8.87 -6.59 -16.47
N GLU A 387 -7.70 -6.03 -16.78
CA GLU A 387 -7.27 -5.73 -18.16
C GLU A 387 -7.27 -6.98 -19.07
N ARG A 388 -7.21 -8.18 -18.47
CA ARG A 388 -7.19 -9.48 -19.16
C ARG A 388 -8.53 -10.23 -19.10
N GLY A 389 -9.58 -9.63 -18.54
CA GLY A 389 -10.89 -10.26 -18.31
C GLY A 389 -10.81 -11.47 -17.38
N ARG A 390 -9.93 -11.41 -16.36
CA ARG A 390 -9.72 -12.47 -15.36
C ARG A 390 -10.34 -12.04 -14.03
N ASP A 391 -11.61 -11.73 -14.05
CA ASP A 391 -12.31 -11.00 -12.98
C ASP A 391 -12.30 -11.77 -11.65
N ASP A 392 -12.40 -13.10 -11.68
CA ASP A 392 -12.30 -13.94 -10.48
C ASP A 392 -10.95 -13.77 -9.75
N ARG A 393 -9.84 -13.71 -10.50
CA ARG A 393 -8.50 -13.52 -9.92
C ARG A 393 -8.29 -12.09 -9.45
N ALA A 394 -8.82 -11.13 -10.19
CA ALA A 394 -8.78 -9.73 -9.77
C ALA A 394 -9.51 -9.53 -8.45
N ARG A 395 -10.73 -10.08 -8.33
CA ARG A 395 -11.53 -10.05 -7.12
C ARG A 395 -10.78 -10.65 -5.93
N GLU A 396 -10.21 -11.84 -6.08
CA GLU A 396 -9.40 -12.47 -5.03
C GLU A 396 -8.28 -11.55 -4.57
N ASP A 397 -7.53 -10.95 -5.49
CA ASP A 397 -6.46 -10.02 -5.16
C ASP A 397 -6.97 -8.74 -4.46
N LEU A 398 -8.08 -8.17 -4.92
CA LEU A 398 -8.70 -6.98 -4.32
C LEU A 398 -9.22 -7.26 -2.90
N GLU A 399 -9.79 -8.45 -2.67
CA GLU A 399 -10.21 -8.88 -1.33
C GLU A 399 -9.01 -8.98 -0.39
N HIS A 400 -7.84 -9.46 -0.85
CA HIS A 400 -6.61 -9.43 -0.05
C HIS A 400 -6.16 -8.01 0.26
N VAL A 401 -6.22 -7.09 -0.72
CA VAL A 401 -5.90 -5.69 -0.50
C VAL A 401 -6.76 -5.10 0.59
N LEU A 402 -8.09 -5.23 0.50
CA LEU A 402 -9.01 -4.62 1.47
C LEU A 402 -8.99 -5.28 2.84
N ALA A 403 -8.54 -6.53 2.92
CA ALA A 403 -8.40 -7.23 4.19
C ALA A 403 -7.11 -6.84 4.95
N ILE A 404 -6.14 -6.20 4.28
CA ILE A 404 -4.91 -5.64 4.87
C ILE A 404 -5.01 -4.12 4.97
N ASP A 405 -5.62 -3.50 3.96
CA ASP A 405 -5.87 -2.08 3.85
C ASP A 405 -7.36 -1.79 3.58
N PRO A 406 -8.20 -1.77 4.64
CA PRO A 406 -9.58 -1.34 4.53
C PRO A 406 -9.73 0.14 4.13
N GLY A 407 -8.65 0.92 4.08
CA GLY A 407 -8.63 2.31 3.61
C GLY A 407 -8.42 2.46 2.10
N HIS A 408 -8.09 1.38 1.38
CA HIS A 408 -7.71 1.46 -0.03
C HIS A 408 -8.92 1.70 -0.95
N LEU A 409 -9.23 2.98 -1.20
CA LEU A 409 -10.41 3.39 -1.94
C LEU A 409 -10.45 2.82 -3.37
N ASP A 410 -9.34 2.88 -4.12
CA ASP A 410 -9.32 2.40 -5.50
C ASP A 410 -9.55 0.88 -5.61
N ALA A 411 -8.98 0.10 -4.69
CA ALA A 411 -9.21 -1.34 -4.62
C ALA A 411 -10.68 -1.65 -4.29
N ARG A 412 -11.30 -0.83 -3.43
CA ARG A 412 -12.71 -0.95 -3.10
C ARG A 412 -13.61 -0.62 -4.28
N ILE A 413 -13.35 0.47 -5.00
CA ILE A 413 -14.10 0.81 -6.22
C ILE A 413 -13.98 -0.33 -7.24
N ALA A 414 -12.78 -0.85 -7.46
CA ALA A 414 -12.57 -1.98 -8.37
C ALA A 414 -13.33 -3.25 -7.92
N LEU A 415 -13.38 -3.53 -6.62
CA LEU A 415 -14.10 -4.69 -6.08
C LEU A 415 -15.62 -4.53 -6.21
N VAL A 416 -16.13 -3.33 -5.93
CA VAL A 416 -17.55 -2.98 -6.13
C VAL A 416 -17.96 -3.22 -7.58
N ASN A 417 -17.16 -2.77 -8.55
CA ASN A 417 -17.41 -3.01 -9.96
C ASN A 417 -17.39 -4.50 -10.31
N ALA A 418 -16.41 -5.26 -9.80
CA ALA A 418 -16.34 -6.70 -9.99
C ALA A 418 -17.55 -7.44 -9.39
N HIS A 419 -18.11 -6.95 -8.28
CA HIS A 419 -19.36 -7.47 -7.71
C HIS A 419 -20.59 -7.14 -8.57
N LEU A 420 -20.68 -5.92 -9.11
CA LEU A 420 -21.75 -5.52 -10.02
C LEU A 420 -21.77 -6.37 -11.29
N GLU A 421 -20.61 -6.58 -11.93
CA GLU A 421 -20.51 -7.39 -13.14
C GLU A 421 -20.98 -8.84 -12.95
N ARG A 422 -20.92 -9.34 -11.70
CA ARG A 422 -21.39 -10.68 -11.31
C ARG A 422 -22.82 -10.69 -10.79
N GLY A 423 -23.49 -9.53 -10.73
CA GLY A 423 -24.82 -9.38 -10.14
C GLY A 423 -24.87 -9.57 -8.61
N ALA A 424 -23.73 -9.48 -7.93
CA ALA A 424 -23.63 -9.62 -6.47
C ALA A 424 -23.98 -8.31 -5.76
N LEU A 425 -25.22 -7.83 -5.94
CA LEU A 425 -25.66 -6.49 -5.52
C LEU A 425 -25.48 -6.24 -4.01
N ASP A 426 -25.76 -7.22 -3.16
CA ASP A 426 -25.57 -7.10 -1.71
C ASP A 426 -24.09 -6.90 -1.31
N ALA A 427 -23.17 -7.54 -2.03
CA ALA A 427 -21.74 -7.36 -1.78
C ALA A 427 -21.29 -5.99 -2.29
N ALA A 428 -21.65 -5.64 -3.52
CA ALA A 428 -21.36 -4.34 -4.12
C ALA A 428 -21.88 -3.18 -3.26
N GLU A 429 -23.09 -3.29 -2.71
CA GLU A 429 -23.66 -2.28 -1.84
C GLU A 429 -22.91 -2.12 -0.52
N ARG A 430 -22.60 -3.23 0.16
CA ARG A 430 -21.83 -3.19 1.41
C ARG A 430 -20.48 -2.52 1.20
N ASP A 431 -19.78 -2.87 0.13
CA ASP A 431 -18.49 -2.27 -0.19
C ASP A 431 -18.63 -0.81 -0.65
N ALA A 432 -19.67 -0.46 -1.41
CA ALA A 432 -19.93 0.93 -1.79
C ALA A 432 -20.18 1.81 -0.55
N LEU A 433 -20.97 1.32 0.42
CA LEU A 433 -21.21 2.02 1.68
C LEU A 433 -19.94 2.14 2.52
N ALA A 434 -19.12 1.09 2.59
CA ALA A 434 -17.82 1.14 3.27
C ALA A 434 -16.88 2.16 2.61
N GLY A 435 -16.92 2.30 1.29
CA GLY A 435 -16.12 3.28 0.55
C GLY A 435 -16.62 4.71 0.76
N LEU A 436 -17.93 4.91 0.76
CA LEU A 436 -18.54 6.21 1.08
C LEU A 436 -18.33 6.61 2.54
N ALA A 437 -18.14 5.67 3.46
CA ALA A 437 -17.72 5.99 4.83
C ALA A 437 -16.31 6.62 4.88
N LEU A 438 -15.42 6.26 3.94
CA LEU A 438 -14.09 6.87 3.80
C LEU A 438 -14.14 8.17 3.00
N ALA A 439 -14.87 8.17 1.89
CA ALA A 439 -14.98 9.27 0.96
C ALA A 439 -16.47 9.54 0.63
N PRO A 440 -17.18 10.32 1.47
CA PRO A 440 -18.65 10.48 1.36
C PRO A 440 -19.17 11.07 0.06
N LYS A 441 -18.30 11.70 -0.74
CA LYS A 441 -18.63 12.34 -2.01
C LYS A 441 -18.02 11.65 -3.21
N GLU A 442 -17.53 10.42 -3.05
CA GLU A 442 -16.87 9.68 -4.12
C GLU A 442 -17.86 9.38 -5.27
N PRO A 443 -17.72 10.02 -6.45
CA PRO A 443 -18.74 9.98 -7.50
C PRO A 443 -19.04 8.57 -8.01
N ALA A 444 -18.02 7.73 -8.20
CA ALA A 444 -18.18 6.38 -8.72
C ALA A 444 -19.00 5.48 -7.77
N LEU A 445 -18.76 5.62 -6.46
CA LEU A 445 -19.49 4.85 -5.44
C LEU A 445 -20.92 5.35 -5.26
N LEU A 446 -21.15 6.67 -5.31
CA LEU A 446 -22.49 7.25 -5.30
C LEU A 446 -23.30 6.80 -6.52
N CYS A 447 -22.69 6.80 -7.70
CA CYS A 447 -23.33 6.31 -8.93
C CYS A 447 -23.68 4.82 -8.81
N THR A 448 -22.75 3.99 -8.33
CA THR A 448 -22.98 2.56 -8.11
C THR A 448 -24.10 2.30 -7.11
N LEU A 449 -24.08 2.99 -5.96
CA LEU A 449 -25.14 2.85 -4.96
C LEU A 449 -26.48 3.29 -5.53
N GLY A 450 -26.52 4.38 -6.30
CA GLY A 450 -27.71 4.84 -7.00
C GLY A 450 -28.26 3.78 -7.96
N LEU A 451 -27.38 3.13 -8.74
CA LEU A 451 -27.76 2.05 -9.63
C LEU A 451 -28.39 0.87 -8.86
N ILE A 452 -27.73 0.41 -7.80
CA ILE A 452 -28.23 -0.70 -6.96
C ILE A 452 -29.60 -0.37 -6.35
N ARG A 453 -29.78 0.86 -5.85
CA ARG A 453 -31.06 1.33 -5.28
C ARG A 453 -32.15 1.40 -6.34
N SER A 454 -31.82 1.89 -7.54
CA SER A 454 -32.74 1.93 -8.68
C SER A 454 -33.20 0.52 -9.08
N GLU A 455 -32.29 -0.46 -9.16
CA GLU A 455 -32.64 -1.85 -9.48
C GLU A 455 -33.57 -2.50 -8.45
N ARG A 456 -33.55 -2.02 -7.20
CA ARG A 456 -34.44 -2.44 -6.11
C ARG A 456 -35.76 -1.67 -6.05
N GLY A 457 -35.95 -0.70 -6.93
CA GLY A 457 -37.12 0.19 -6.92
C GLY A 457 -37.11 1.20 -5.77
N GLU A 458 -35.94 1.51 -5.22
CA GLU A 458 -35.75 2.49 -4.16
C GLU A 458 -35.38 3.87 -4.75
N PRO A 459 -35.63 4.99 -4.03
CA PRO A 459 -35.24 6.31 -4.50
C PRO A 459 -33.72 6.44 -4.72
N ALA A 460 -33.32 6.82 -5.94
CA ALA A 460 -31.91 6.89 -6.34
C ALA A 460 -31.47 8.21 -6.98
N GLU A 461 -32.39 9.10 -7.35
CA GLU A 461 -32.09 10.35 -8.08
C GLU A 461 -31.09 11.26 -7.34
N ASP A 462 -31.21 11.36 -6.01
CA ASP A 462 -30.34 12.17 -5.17
C ASP A 462 -28.90 11.65 -5.17
N LEU A 463 -28.70 10.33 -5.28
CA LEU A 463 -27.37 9.71 -5.34
C LEU A 463 -26.67 10.04 -6.66
N PHE A 464 -27.40 9.93 -7.78
CA PHE A 464 -26.85 10.35 -9.07
C PHE A 464 -26.61 11.86 -9.13
N THR A 465 -27.44 12.66 -8.48
CA THR A 465 -27.24 14.12 -8.42
C THR A 465 -25.96 14.45 -7.65
N GLN A 466 -25.74 13.84 -6.49
CA GLN A 466 -24.50 14.03 -5.73
C GLN A 466 -23.26 13.50 -6.49
N ALA A 467 -23.38 12.37 -7.19
CA ALA A 467 -22.30 11.89 -8.06
C ALA A 467 -21.91 12.93 -9.12
N LEU A 468 -22.90 13.54 -9.77
CA LEU A 468 -22.71 14.55 -10.81
C LEU A 468 -22.22 15.91 -10.26
N GLU A 469 -22.48 16.22 -9.00
CA GLU A 469 -21.87 17.37 -8.32
C GLU A 469 -20.36 17.19 -8.16
N GLY A 470 -19.91 15.95 -7.92
CA GLY A 470 -18.49 15.62 -7.80
C GLY A 470 -17.78 15.41 -9.15
N ASP A 471 -18.45 14.79 -10.12
CA ASP A 471 -17.92 14.56 -11.47
C ASP A 471 -19.01 14.66 -12.55
N GLN A 472 -18.97 15.76 -13.33
CA GLN A 472 -19.90 15.99 -14.43
C GLN A 472 -19.54 15.20 -15.70
N THR A 473 -18.38 14.54 -15.75
CA THR A 473 -17.95 13.70 -16.88
C THR A 473 -18.44 12.26 -16.77
N LEU A 474 -19.02 11.87 -15.63
CA LEU A 474 -19.52 10.53 -15.37
C LEU A 474 -20.80 10.23 -16.18
N VAL A 475 -20.61 9.60 -17.34
CA VAL A 475 -21.67 9.30 -18.33
C VAL A 475 -22.74 8.39 -17.74
N GLU A 476 -22.33 7.41 -16.94
CA GLU A 476 -23.19 6.45 -16.27
C GLU A 476 -24.16 7.15 -15.31
N ALA A 477 -23.71 8.16 -14.55
CA ALA A 477 -24.58 8.89 -13.63
C ALA A 477 -25.64 9.73 -14.34
N TRP A 478 -25.28 10.41 -15.44
CA TRP A 478 -26.27 11.09 -16.30
C TRP A 478 -27.30 10.11 -16.87
N THR A 479 -26.82 8.98 -17.39
CA THR A 479 -27.67 7.97 -18.04
C THR A 479 -28.62 7.32 -17.04
N ASN A 480 -28.14 6.94 -15.86
CA ASN A 480 -28.95 6.30 -14.82
C ASN A 480 -29.95 7.28 -14.18
N ARG A 481 -29.57 8.55 -13.97
CA ARG A 481 -30.52 9.56 -13.49
C ARG A 481 -31.63 9.81 -14.50
N ALA A 482 -31.28 9.84 -15.79
CA ALA A 482 -32.27 9.97 -16.86
C ALA A 482 -33.26 8.79 -16.88
N ALA A 483 -32.79 7.57 -16.65
CA ALA A 483 -33.64 6.39 -16.56
C ALA A 483 -34.67 6.53 -15.42
N VAL A 484 -34.23 6.90 -14.22
CA VAL A 484 -35.11 7.15 -13.05
C VAL A 484 -36.16 8.23 -13.35
N ARG A 485 -35.75 9.35 -13.98
CA ARG A 485 -36.67 10.43 -14.38
C ARG A 485 -37.65 9.99 -15.45
N PHE A 486 -37.20 9.20 -16.42
CA PHE A 486 -38.05 8.66 -17.49
C PHE A 486 -39.14 7.74 -16.92
N GLU A 487 -38.80 6.86 -15.98
CA GLU A 487 -39.75 5.98 -15.29
C GLU A 487 -40.80 6.75 -14.49
N ARG A 488 -40.41 7.88 -13.88
CA ARG A 488 -41.32 8.81 -13.19
C ARG A 488 -42.18 9.65 -14.13
N GLY A 489 -41.97 9.56 -15.44
CA GLY A 489 -42.69 10.33 -16.45
C GLY A 489 -42.15 11.74 -16.69
N GLU A 490 -41.02 12.09 -16.09
CA GLU A 490 -40.32 13.37 -16.25
C GLU A 490 -39.47 13.36 -17.53
N VAL A 491 -40.09 13.00 -18.65
CA VAL A 491 -39.41 12.64 -19.91
C VAL A 491 -38.55 13.78 -20.47
N ALA A 492 -38.98 15.05 -20.31
CA ALA A 492 -38.19 16.20 -20.75
C ALA A 492 -36.88 16.36 -19.94
N ALA A 493 -36.92 16.09 -18.64
CA ALA A 493 -35.72 16.14 -17.79
C ALA A 493 -34.78 14.97 -18.10
N ALA A 494 -35.34 13.78 -18.40
CA ALA A 494 -34.56 12.64 -18.86
C ALA A 494 -33.82 12.94 -20.19
N VAL A 495 -34.49 13.59 -21.16
CA VAL A 495 -33.83 14.02 -22.40
C VAL A 495 -32.68 15.00 -22.11
N ALA A 496 -32.86 15.95 -21.20
CA ALA A 496 -31.81 16.92 -20.84
C ALA A 496 -30.57 16.24 -20.23
N ASP A 497 -30.75 15.25 -19.35
CA ASP A 497 -29.64 14.47 -18.80
C ASP A 497 -28.95 13.64 -19.91
N LEU A 498 -29.72 13.03 -20.80
CA LEU A 498 -29.18 12.22 -21.90
C LEU A 498 -28.48 13.06 -22.97
N ASP A 499 -28.87 14.32 -23.15
CA ASP A 499 -28.13 15.27 -23.99
C ASP A 499 -26.71 15.49 -23.45
N ARG A 500 -26.54 15.55 -22.11
CA ARG A 500 -25.21 15.62 -21.50
C ARG A 500 -24.45 14.31 -21.70
N ALA A 501 -25.09 13.16 -21.46
CA ALA A 501 -24.45 11.86 -21.64
C ALA A 501 -23.94 11.61 -23.07
N VAL A 502 -24.76 11.93 -24.09
CA VAL A 502 -24.40 11.78 -25.51
C VAL A 502 -23.30 12.76 -25.94
N ALA A 503 -23.24 13.95 -25.34
CA ALA A 503 -22.18 14.91 -25.61
C ALA A 503 -20.82 14.43 -25.06
N LEU A 504 -20.83 13.63 -23.98
CA LEU A 504 -19.63 13.11 -23.31
C LEU A 504 -19.14 11.79 -23.89
N SER A 505 -20.03 10.94 -24.41
CA SER A 505 -19.68 9.59 -24.86
C SER A 505 -20.27 9.23 -26.22
N PRO A 506 -19.47 8.61 -27.12
CA PRO A 506 -19.98 8.03 -28.35
C PRO A 506 -20.65 6.67 -28.13
N ALA A 507 -20.75 6.15 -26.90
CA ALA A 507 -21.40 4.87 -26.62
C ALA A 507 -22.84 4.81 -27.18
N PRO A 508 -23.31 3.63 -27.64
CA PRO A 508 -24.63 3.50 -28.22
C PRO A 508 -25.76 3.61 -27.18
N GLU A 509 -25.51 3.27 -25.92
CA GLU A 509 -26.53 3.23 -24.87
C GLU A 509 -27.14 4.60 -24.54
N PRO A 510 -26.37 5.67 -24.25
CA PRO A 510 -26.94 7.00 -24.02
C PRO A 510 -27.81 7.48 -25.19
N ARG A 511 -27.40 7.20 -26.44
CA ARG A 511 -28.18 7.54 -27.64
C ARG A 511 -29.46 6.72 -27.75
N TYR A 512 -29.40 5.42 -27.46
CA TYR A 512 -30.58 4.56 -27.43
C TYR A 512 -31.61 5.05 -26.40
N ASN A 513 -31.14 5.39 -25.19
CA ASN A 513 -31.99 5.91 -24.12
C ASN A 513 -32.59 7.28 -24.52
N ARG A 514 -31.80 8.16 -25.14
CA ARG A 514 -32.29 9.47 -25.61
C ARG A 514 -33.31 9.34 -26.72
N GLY A 515 -33.05 8.49 -27.71
CA GLY A 515 -33.99 8.22 -28.80
C GLY A 515 -35.34 7.70 -28.28
N THR A 516 -35.31 6.81 -27.28
CA THR A 516 -36.51 6.30 -26.62
C THR A 516 -37.29 7.42 -25.90
N ALA A 517 -36.58 8.30 -25.18
CA ALA A 517 -37.19 9.45 -24.51
C ALA A 517 -37.78 10.47 -25.50
N LEU A 518 -37.08 10.77 -26.60
CA LEU A 518 -37.53 11.65 -27.67
C LEU A 518 -38.78 11.12 -28.37
N ALA A 519 -38.81 9.81 -28.66
CA ALA A 519 -39.96 9.14 -29.26
C ALA A 519 -41.20 9.26 -28.36
N ARG A 520 -41.03 9.15 -27.04
CA ARG A 520 -42.13 9.33 -26.07
C ARG A 520 -42.68 10.76 -26.02
N LEU A 521 -41.87 11.76 -26.35
CA LEU A 521 -42.29 13.16 -26.53
C LEU A 521 -42.86 13.45 -27.93
N GLY A 522 -42.93 12.47 -28.83
CA GLY A 522 -43.36 12.66 -30.21
C GLY A 522 -42.32 13.36 -31.10
N ARG A 523 -41.06 13.48 -30.65
CA ARG A 523 -39.93 14.04 -31.42
C ARG A 523 -39.33 12.97 -32.33
N TRP A 524 -40.14 12.47 -33.27
CA TRP A 524 -39.84 11.27 -34.05
C TRP A 524 -38.62 11.39 -34.97
N GLU A 525 -38.36 12.57 -35.54
CA GLU A 525 -37.18 12.79 -36.39
C GLU A 525 -35.87 12.67 -35.62
N GLU A 526 -35.81 13.30 -34.44
CA GLU A 526 -34.61 13.30 -33.60
C GLU A 526 -34.37 11.91 -33.01
N ALA A 527 -35.41 11.22 -32.57
CA ALA A 527 -35.33 9.83 -32.15
C ALA A 527 -34.79 8.91 -33.25
N ALA A 528 -35.27 9.08 -34.50
CA ALA A 528 -34.77 8.30 -35.64
C ALA A 528 -33.29 8.55 -35.95
N ARG A 529 -32.80 9.79 -35.74
CA ARG A 529 -31.37 10.11 -35.87
C ARG A 529 -30.56 9.38 -34.80
N ASP A 530 -30.96 9.47 -33.53
CA ASP A 530 -30.28 8.79 -32.43
C ASP A 530 -30.16 7.28 -32.63
N PHE A 531 -31.25 6.62 -33.05
CA PHE A 531 -31.23 5.19 -33.32
C PHE A 531 -30.35 4.83 -34.54
N THR A 532 -30.30 5.70 -35.55
CA THR A 532 -29.43 5.51 -36.72
C THR A 532 -27.96 5.65 -36.33
N ASP A 533 -27.61 6.67 -35.56
CA ASP A 533 -26.25 6.94 -35.11
C ASP A 533 -25.77 5.85 -34.13
N ALA A 534 -26.63 5.38 -33.23
CA ALA A 534 -26.32 4.26 -32.36
C ALA A 534 -26.10 2.96 -33.17
N LEU A 535 -26.88 2.70 -34.23
CA LEU A 535 -26.68 1.53 -35.11
C LEU A 535 -25.37 1.57 -35.91
N ALA A 536 -24.82 2.75 -36.15
CA ALA A 536 -23.57 2.93 -36.88
C ALA A 536 -22.32 2.58 -36.04
N GLN A 537 -22.46 2.45 -34.72
CA GLN A 537 -21.33 2.13 -33.85
C GLN A 537 -20.82 0.68 -34.08
N PRO A 538 -19.50 0.47 -34.17
CA PRO A 538 -18.93 -0.87 -34.30
C PRO A 538 -19.12 -1.67 -33.00
N GLY A 539 -19.14 -3.01 -33.11
CA GLY A 539 -19.16 -3.88 -31.94
C GLY A 539 -20.50 -4.00 -31.21
N LEU A 540 -21.61 -3.45 -31.74
CA LEU A 540 -22.93 -3.58 -31.11
C LEU A 540 -23.33 -5.04 -30.89
N ASP A 541 -23.83 -5.31 -29.68
CA ASP A 541 -24.49 -6.56 -29.34
C ASP A 541 -25.71 -6.82 -30.26
N ARG A 542 -26.00 -8.11 -30.49
CA ARG A 542 -27.07 -8.54 -31.39
C ARG A 542 -28.45 -8.16 -30.89
N ALA A 543 -28.70 -8.21 -29.58
CA ALA A 543 -29.98 -7.82 -29.00
C ALA A 543 -30.19 -6.31 -29.13
N LEU A 544 -29.21 -5.51 -28.70
CA LEU A 544 -29.30 -4.05 -28.83
C LEU A 544 -29.46 -3.61 -30.30
N ARG A 545 -28.75 -4.23 -31.24
CA ARG A 545 -28.91 -3.96 -32.68
C ARG A 545 -30.32 -4.26 -33.18
N ARG A 546 -30.96 -5.32 -32.68
CA ARG A 546 -32.34 -5.67 -33.05
C ARG A 546 -33.31 -4.61 -32.51
N ASP A 547 -33.15 -4.23 -31.26
CA ASP A 547 -34.07 -3.32 -30.57
C ASP A 547 -34.00 -1.91 -31.19
N LEU A 548 -32.79 -1.43 -31.48
CA LEU A 548 -32.55 -0.20 -32.24
C LEU A 548 -33.24 -0.20 -33.62
N ARG A 549 -33.19 -1.31 -34.37
CA ARG A 549 -33.86 -1.42 -35.68
C ARG A 549 -35.37 -1.38 -35.55
N ALA A 550 -35.91 -1.99 -34.49
CA ALA A 550 -37.34 -2.00 -34.22
C ALA A 550 -37.84 -0.57 -33.93
N GLU A 551 -37.17 0.15 -33.02
CA GLU A 551 -37.54 1.52 -32.69
C GLU A 551 -37.33 2.49 -33.85
N LEU A 552 -36.26 2.36 -34.63
CA LEU A 552 -36.08 3.16 -35.85
C LEU A 552 -37.22 2.95 -36.87
N THR A 553 -37.67 1.70 -37.03
CA THR A 553 -38.81 1.38 -37.90
C THR A 553 -40.10 2.02 -37.39
N ARG A 554 -40.29 2.02 -36.07
CA ARG A 554 -41.44 2.66 -35.42
C ARG A 554 -41.44 4.18 -35.65
N CYS A 555 -40.30 4.86 -35.45
CA CYS A 555 -40.17 6.29 -35.74
C CYS A 555 -40.48 6.61 -37.20
N ARG A 556 -39.96 5.82 -38.15
CA ARG A 556 -40.24 6.01 -39.59
C ARG A 556 -41.72 5.88 -39.92
N ARG A 557 -42.44 4.94 -39.30
CA ARG A 557 -43.89 4.79 -39.48
C ARG A 557 -44.63 6.01 -38.96
N ALA A 558 -44.27 6.51 -37.78
CA ALA A 558 -44.87 7.70 -37.17
C ALA A 558 -44.60 8.99 -37.95
N LEU A 559 -43.53 9.04 -38.75
CA LEU A 559 -43.25 10.17 -39.66
C LEU A 559 -44.00 10.07 -41.00
N SER A 560 -44.44 8.87 -41.38
CA SER A 560 -45.06 8.60 -42.68
C SER A 560 -46.59 8.59 -42.68
N GLY A 561 -47.21 8.56 -41.50
CA GLY A 561 -48.66 8.61 -41.30
C GLY A 561 -49.01 9.82 -40.45
#